data_AF-A0A841M1I4-F1
#
_entry.id   AF-A0A841M1I4-F1
#
_cell.length_a   1.000
_cell.length_b   1.000
_cell.length_c   1.000
_cell.angle_alpha   90.00
_cell.angle_beta   90.00
_cell.angle_gamma   90.00
#
_symmetry.space_group_name_H-M   'P 1'
#
loop_
_entity.id
_entity.type
_entity.pdbx_description
1 polymer ?
#
loop_
_entity_poly.entity_id
_entity_poly.type
_entity_poly.pdbx_seq_one_letter_code
_entity_poly.pdbx_strand_id
1 'polypeptide(L)'
;MIPWSPLARGLLAVRAADGDSASTVRAQTDKTANALYDRNKAQDDAVIAVVQKISERHGRPIAQFAFAWLTIRSGISAPIVGISKLHQFEDALGALEIRVSDEDVAEIESP
;
A
#
# COMPACT_ATOMS: atom_id res chain seq x y z
N MET A 1 8.36 -12.85 10.90
CA MET A 1 7.49 -13.23 9.77
C MET A 1 7.83 -12.35 8.58
N ILE A 2 7.82 -12.89 7.37
CA ILE A 2 8.18 -12.18 6.14
C ILE A 2 6.94 -12.20 5.21
N PRO A 3 6.09 -11.16 5.20
CA PRO A 3 4.83 -11.20 4.46
C PRO A 3 5.05 -11.06 2.95
N TRP A 4 4.24 -11.81 2.18
CA TRP A 4 4.16 -11.70 0.74
C TRP A 4 3.04 -10.74 0.31
N SER A 5 3.21 -10.08 -0.84
CA SER A 5 2.27 -9.07 -1.39
C SER A 5 1.90 -7.95 -0.41
N PRO A 6 2.89 -7.25 0.18
CA PRO A 6 2.64 -6.16 1.13
C PRO A 6 1.77 -5.02 0.57
N LEU A 7 1.74 -4.82 -0.75
CA LEU A 7 0.92 -3.81 -1.42
C LEU A 7 -0.30 -4.42 -2.15
N ALA A 8 -0.76 -5.60 -1.75
CA ALA A 8 -1.89 -6.29 -2.36
C ALA A 8 -1.77 -6.38 -3.90
N ARG A 9 -0.59 -6.80 -4.38
CA ARG A 9 -0.25 -6.90 -5.81
C ARG A 9 -0.26 -5.58 -6.59
N GLY A 10 -0.20 -4.45 -5.89
CA GLY A 10 -0.12 -3.09 -6.47
C GLY A 10 -1.35 -2.23 -6.19
N LEU A 11 -2.42 -2.79 -5.63
CA LEU A 11 -3.64 -2.04 -5.29
C LEU A 11 -3.35 -0.89 -4.32
N LEU A 12 -2.45 -1.10 -3.35
CA LEU A 12 -2.06 -0.11 -2.34
C LEU A 12 -0.88 0.79 -2.78
N ALA A 13 -0.57 0.83 -4.08
CA ALA A 13 0.51 1.61 -4.65
C ALA A 13 0.02 2.69 -5.64
N VAL A 14 -1.28 2.76 -5.87
CA VAL A 14 -1.89 3.63 -6.89
C VAL A 14 -1.86 5.06 -6.36
N ARG A 15 -1.09 5.93 -7.00
CA ARG A 15 -1.08 7.36 -6.64
C ARG A 15 -2.27 8.04 -7.33
N ALA A 16 -2.91 8.99 -6.65
CA ALA A 16 -3.91 9.85 -7.28
C ALA A 16 -3.38 10.55 -8.55
N ALA A 17 -2.09 10.87 -8.59
CA ALA A 17 -1.41 11.48 -9.73
C ALA A 17 -1.17 10.52 -10.91
N ASP A 18 -1.20 9.20 -10.68
CA ASP A 18 -0.97 8.19 -11.72
C ASP A 18 -2.26 7.84 -12.50
N GLY A 19 -3.38 8.51 -12.18
CA GLY A 19 -4.69 8.23 -12.76
C GLY A 19 -5.32 6.95 -12.20
N ASP A 20 -6.34 6.43 -12.90
CA ASP A 20 -7.02 5.21 -12.48
C ASP A 20 -6.05 4.01 -12.47
N SER A 21 -5.98 3.29 -11.34
CA SER A 21 -5.23 2.05 -11.13
C SER A 21 -5.40 1.03 -12.26
N ALA A 22 -6.60 1.06 -12.88
CA ALA A 22 -7.00 0.24 -14.01
C ALA A 22 -6.21 0.51 -15.31
N SER A 23 -5.35 1.53 -15.35
CA SER A 23 -4.58 1.90 -16.55
C SER A 23 -3.36 1.00 -16.81
N THR A 24 -2.87 0.26 -15.81
CA THR A 24 -1.68 -0.59 -16.00
C THR A 24 -2.05 -1.96 -16.59
N VAL A 25 -1.17 -2.50 -17.45
CA VAL A 25 -1.33 -3.86 -18.01
C VAL A 25 -1.49 -4.90 -16.91
N ARG A 26 -0.76 -4.76 -15.79
CA ARG A 26 -0.86 -5.69 -14.65
C ARG A 26 -2.25 -5.62 -14.01
N ALA A 27 -2.77 -4.43 -13.70
CA ALA A 27 -4.10 -4.29 -13.11
C ALA A 27 -5.21 -4.90 -14.00
N GLN A 28 -5.08 -4.79 -15.32
CA GLN A 28 -6.07 -5.34 -16.27
C GLN A 28 -5.97 -6.86 -16.47
N THR A 29 -4.80 -7.47 -16.25
CA THR A 29 -4.54 -8.88 -16.60
C THR A 29 -4.34 -9.79 -15.39
N ASP A 30 -4.19 -9.24 -14.19
CA ASP A 30 -3.93 -9.98 -12.96
C ASP A 30 -5.19 -10.65 -12.40
N LYS A 31 -5.60 -11.74 -13.04
CA LYS A 31 -6.75 -12.56 -12.60
C LYS A 31 -6.64 -13.04 -11.14
N THR A 32 -5.42 -13.14 -10.61
CA THR A 32 -5.18 -13.55 -9.23
C THR A 32 -5.53 -12.42 -8.27
N ALA A 33 -5.21 -11.16 -8.60
CA ALA A 33 -5.64 -10.02 -7.81
C ALA A 33 -7.17 -9.96 -7.70
N ASN A 34 -7.87 -10.08 -8.82
CA ASN A 34 -9.34 -10.10 -8.84
C ASN A 34 -9.91 -11.21 -7.96
N ALA A 35 -9.40 -12.45 -8.11
CA ALA A 35 -9.86 -13.58 -7.30
C ALA A 35 -9.62 -13.41 -5.79
N LEU A 36 -8.58 -12.68 -5.39
CA LEU A 36 -8.22 -12.45 -3.99
C LEU A 36 -8.97 -11.27 -3.35
N TYR A 37 -9.15 -10.17 -4.09
CA TYR A 37 -9.57 -8.89 -3.52
C TYR A 37 -10.97 -8.43 -3.95
N ASP A 38 -11.57 -8.99 -5.01
CA ASP A 38 -12.90 -8.55 -5.48
C ASP A 38 -14.01 -8.80 -4.46
N ARG A 39 -13.89 -9.85 -3.63
CA ARG A 39 -14.93 -10.23 -2.66
C ARG A 39 -15.17 -9.13 -1.62
N ASN A 40 -14.11 -8.46 -1.16
CA ASN A 40 -14.17 -7.45 -0.11
C ASN A 40 -13.83 -6.05 -0.64
N LYS A 41 -13.96 -5.84 -1.96
CA LYS A 41 -13.46 -4.64 -2.63
C LYS A 41 -13.91 -3.33 -1.97
N ALA A 42 -15.18 -3.25 -1.54
CA ALA A 42 -15.69 -2.03 -0.90
C ALA A 42 -14.98 -1.71 0.44
N GLN A 43 -14.60 -2.73 1.21
CA GLN A 43 -13.84 -2.57 2.45
C GLN A 43 -12.37 -2.22 2.13
N ASP A 44 -11.77 -2.92 1.17
CA ASP A 44 -10.41 -2.65 0.73
C ASP A 44 -10.27 -1.21 0.19
N ASP A 45 -11.24 -0.74 -0.60
CA ASP A 45 -11.30 0.63 -1.13
C ASP A 45 -11.41 1.67 0.00
N ALA A 46 -12.15 1.37 1.08
CA ALA A 46 -12.26 2.26 2.24
C ALA A 46 -10.92 2.39 2.99
N VAL A 47 -10.21 1.29 3.19
CA VAL A 47 -8.86 1.30 3.79
C VAL A 47 -7.88 2.05 2.88
N ILE A 48 -7.90 1.78 1.57
CA ILE A 48 -7.04 2.48 0.59
C ILE A 48 -7.29 3.99 0.64
N ALA A 49 -8.55 4.44 0.70
CA ALA A 49 -8.89 5.85 0.79
C ALA A 49 -8.35 6.52 2.06
N VAL A 50 -8.40 5.82 3.20
CA VAL A 50 -7.82 6.29 4.46
C VAL A 50 -6.30 6.41 4.34
N VAL A 51 -5.61 5.36 3.87
CA VAL A 51 -4.14 5.39 3.73
C VAL A 51 -3.72 6.47 2.74
N GLN A 52 -4.47 6.69 1.66
CA GLN A 52 -4.24 7.77 0.70
C GLN A 52 -4.31 9.14 1.40
N LYS A 53 -5.37 9.41 2.15
CA LYS A 53 -5.54 10.66 2.91
C LYS A 53 -4.40 10.92 3.89
N ILE A 54 -3.97 9.89 4.62
CA ILE A 54 -2.84 10.00 5.55
C ILE A 54 -1.54 10.28 4.78
N SER A 55 -1.30 9.56 3.68
CA SER A 55 -0.09 9.76 2.87
C SER A 55 0.01 11.20 2.33
N GLU A 56 -1.12 11.78 1.91
CA GLU A 56 -1.23 13.18 1.47
C GLU A 56 -0.93 14.16 2.60
N ARG A 57 -1.46 13.92 3.81
CA ARG A 57 -1.18 14.73 5.01
C ARG A 57 0.31 14.78 5.33
N HIS A 58 1.04 13.69 5.07
CA HIS A 58 2.48 13.61 5.29
C HIS A 58 3.32 14.02 4.06
N GLY A 59 2.69 14.32 2.92
CA GLY A 59 3.39 14.64 1.67
C GLY A 59 4.24 13.48 1.14
N ARG A 60 3.85 12.23 1.43
CA ARG A 60 4.57 11.02 1.03
C ARG A 60 3.70 10.14 0.12
N PRO A 61 4.28 9.31 -0.76
CA PRO A 61 3.52 8.36 -1.56
C PRO A 61 2.82 7.29 -0.70
N ILE A 62 1.62 6.88 -1.11
CA ILE A 62 0.81 5.85 -0.43
C ILE A 62 1.59 4.53 -0.22
N ALA A 63 2.36 4.09 -1.22
CA ALA A 63 3.17 2.88 -1.14
C ALA A 63 4.20 2.95 0.01
N GLN A 64 4.80 4.11 0.25
CA GLN A 64 5.74 4.30 1.36
C GLN A 64 5.03 4.14 2.70
N PHE A 65 3.82 4.70 2.83
CA PHE A 65 3.01 4.58 4.05
C PHE A 65 2.57 3.14 4.32
N ALA A 66 2.16 2.41 3.28
CA ALA A 66 1.82 1.00 3.38
C ALA A 66 2.97 0.14 3.90
N PHE A 67 4.18 0.36 3.37
CA PHE A 67 5.37 -0.32 3.87
C PHE A 67 5.71 0.10 5.30
N ALA A 68 5.64 1.39 5.63
CA ALA A 68 5.92 1.89 6.98
C ALA A 68 4.93 1.33 8.02
N TRP A 69 3.66 1.15 7.65
CA TRP A 69 2.68 0.52 8.53
C TRP A 69 3.06 -0.94 8.85
N LEU A 70 3.64 -1.68 7.91
CA LEU A 70 4.10 -3.06 8.15
C LEU A 70 5.32 -3.13 9.08
N THR A 71 6.22 -2.15 9.04
CA THR A 71 7.46 -2.19 9.85
C THR A 71 7.20 -1.97 11.35
N ILE A 72 6.07 -1.34 11.71
CA ILE A 72 5.67 -1.14 13.11
C ILE A 72 4.90 -2.33 13.71
N ARG A 73 4.50 -3.33 12.91
CA ARG A 73 3.74 -4.47 13.41
C ARG A 73 4.64 -5.48 14.11
N SER A 74 4.24 -5.86 15.33
CA SER A 74 4.90 -6.93 16.06
C SER A 74 4.92 -8.23 15.25
N GLY A 75 6.09 -8.88 15.21
CA GLY A 75 6.30 -10.15 14.52
C GLY A 75 6.61 -10.04 13.02
N ILE A 76 6.52 -8.87 12.40
CA ILE A 76 7.00 -8.64 11.03
C ILE A 76 8.49 -8.32 11.07
N SER A 77 9.28 -9.07 10.31
CA SER A 77 10.74 -8.88 10.22
C SER A 77 11.13 -8.03 9.02
N ALA A 78 10.56 -8.34 7.85
CA ALA A 78 10.70 -7.55 6.62
C ALA A 78 9.64 -7.99 5.60
N PRO A 79 9.01 -7.08 4.84
CA PRO A 79 8.12 -7.45 3.75
C PRO A 79 8.86 -7.85 2.46
N ILE A 80 8.27 -8.73 1.64
CA ILE A 80 8.78 -9.04 0.29
C ILE A 80 8.33 -7.95 -0.68
N VAL A 81 9.25 -7.12 -1.15
CA VAL A 81 8.98 -5.99 -2.06
C VAL A 81 9.06 -6.46 -3.52
N GLY A 82 8.01 -6.20 -4.30
CA GLY A 82 7.99 -6.45 -5.75
C GLY A 82 8.27 -5.15 -6.53
N ILE A 83 9.25 -5.18 -7.42
CA ILE A 83 9.75 -3.99 -8.14
C ILE A 83 9.79 -4.30 -9.64
N SER A 84 9.10 -3.51 -10.45
CA SER A 84 9.17 -3.49 -11.92
C SER A 84 9.77 -2.20 -12.48
N LYS A 85 9.87 -1.14 -11.67
CA LYS A 85 10.45 0.16 -12.02
C LYS A 85 11.32 0.68 -10.87
N LEU A 86 12.37 1.43 -11.18
CA LEU A 86 13.34 1.90 -10.17
C LEU A 86 12.69 2.73 -9.06
N HIS A 87 11.75 3.63 -9.38
CA HIS A 87 11.10 4.45 -8.34
C HIS A 87 10.35 3.62 -7.28
N GLN A 88 9.95 2.39 -7.57
CA GLN A 88 9.31 1.51 -6.57
C GLN A 88 10.31 1.02 -5.53
N PHE A 89 11.59 0.88 -5.92
CA PHE A 89 12.68 0.65 -4.97
C PHE A 89 12.90 1.86 -4.07
N GLU A 90 12.89 3.06 -4.66
CA GLU A 90 13.01 4.33 -3.93
C GLU A 90 11.84 4.51 -2.95
N ASP A 91 10.62 4.14 -3.33
CA ASP A 91 9.45 4.14 -2.45
C ASP A 91 9.61 3.16 -1.28
N ALA A 92 10.10 1.94 -1.55
CA ALA A 92 10.35 0.96 -0.49
C ALA A 92 11.41 1.45 0.52
N LEU A 93 12.43 2.17 0.06
CA LEU A 93 13.43 2.78 0.93
C LEU A 93 12.86 3.99 1.70
N GLY A 94 12.09 4.85 1.02
CA GLY A 94 11.49 6.04 1.63
C GLY A 94 10.55 5.73 2.78
N ALA A 95 9.94 4.54 2.78
CA ALA A 95 9.14 4.04 3.89
C ALA A 95 9.89 4.00 5.24
N LEU A 96 11.21 3.79 5.22
CA LEU A 96 12.05 3.74 6.43
C LEU A 96 12.18 5.11 7.12
N GLU A 97 11.88 6.20 6.42
CA GLU A 97 11.90 7.55 6.96
C GLU A 97 10.56 7.98 7.56
N ILE A 98 9.51 7.19 7.35
CA ILE A 98 8.15 7.53 7.79
C ILE A 98 7.97 7.08 9.23
N ARG A 99 7.53 8.01 10.07
CA ARG A 99 7.00 7.70 11.40
C ARG A 99 5.48 7.68 11.31
N VAL A 100 4.90 6.50 11.49
CA VAL A 100 3.45 6.32 11.60
C VAL A 100 3.06 6.62 13.04
N SER A 101 2.20 7.61 13.26
CA SER A 101 1.72 7.98 14.59
C SER A 101 0.62 7.04 15.07
N ASP A 102 0.35 7.03 16.38
CA ASP A 102 -0.77 6.26 16.94
C ASP A 102 -2.13 6.72 16.37
N GLU A 103 -2.25 8.01 16.02
CA GLU A 103 -3.43 8.56 15.33
C GLU A 103 -3.56 7.99 13.91
N ASP A 104 -2.47 7.90 13.16
CA ASP A 104 -2.47 7.29 11.83
C ASP A 104 -2.87 5.81 11.91
N VAL A 105 -2.35 5.07 12.90
CA VAL A 105 -2.73 3.67 13.12
C VAL A 105 -4.22 3.54 13.41
N ALA A 106 -4.74 4.35 14.34
CA ALA A 106 -6.16 4.33 14.70
C ALA A 106 -7.06 4.70 13.51
N GLU A 107 -6.65 5.66 12.68
CA GLU A 107 -7.38 6.06 11.48
C GLU A 107 -7.44 4.89 10.47
N ILE A 108 -6.31 4.21 10.23
CA ILE A 108 -6.21 3.03 9.34
C ILE A 108 -7.06 1.85 9.82
N GLU A 109 -7.14 1.61 11.14
CA GLU A 109 -7.88 0.48 11.73
C GLU A 109 -9.39 0.76 11.93
N SER A 110 -9.88 1.95 11.56
CA SER A 110 -11.29 2.35 11.75
C SER A 110 -12.32 1.77 10.75
N PRO A 111 -12.01 1.56 9.46
CA PRO A 111 -12.94 0.96 8.49
C PRO A 111 -13.09 -0.55 8.66
#